data_AF-A0AAW2FZ02-F1
#
_entry.id   AF-A0AAW2FZ02-F1
#
_cell.length_a   1.000
_cell.length_b   1.000
_cell.length_c   1.000
_cell.angle_alpha   90.00
_cell.angle_beta   90.00
_cell.angle_gamma   90.00
#
_symmetry.space_group_name_H-M   'P 1'
#
loop_
_entity.id
_entity.type
_entity.pdbx_description
1 polymer ?
#
loop_
_entity_poly.entity_id
_entity_poly.type
_entity_poly.pdbx_seq_one_letter_code
_entity_poly.pdbx_strand_id
1 'polypeptide(L)' 'MNQLNLYSSDDAKEEIVISGIAGRFPNSNNLKEFQDNLCNKKDLGSSGHGRWNNFLKNKILKN' A
#
# COMPACT_ATOMS: atom_id res chain seq x y z
N MET A 1 36.75 -1.63 -15.50
CA MET A 1 36.14 -0.70 -14.53
C MET A 1 35.96 -1.46 -13.23
N ASN A 2 36.86 -1.24 -12.26
CA ASN A 2 36.73 -1.85 -10.93
C ASN A 2 35.62 -1.11 -10.19
N GLN A 3 34.50 -1.77 -9.92
CA GLN A 3 33.53 -1.27 -8.96
C GLN A 3 34.15 -1.38 -7.57
N LEU A 4 34.45 -0.22 -6.98
CA LEU A 4 34.80 -0.10 -5.57
C LEU A 4 33.58 -0.52 -4.75
N ASN A 5 33.72 -1.60 -3.98
CA ASN A 5 32.73 -1.96 -2.99
C ASN A 5 32.86 -0.99 -1.81
N LEU A 6 31.94 -0.01 -1.74
CA LEU A 6 31.89 1.02 -0.69
C LEU A 6 31.25 0.54 0.61
N TYR A 7 30.78 -0.72 0.68
CA TYR A 7 30.15 -1.25 1.87
C TYR A 7 31.18 -1.93 2.75
N SER A 8 31.36 -1.40 3.96
CA SER A 8 32.15 -2.10 4.96
C SER A 8 31.45 -3.42 5.27
N SER A 9 32.20 -4.52 5.34
CA SER A 9 31.64 -5.86 5.55
C SER A 9 30.84 -6.01 6.85
N ASP A 10 30.95 -5.05 7.76
CA ASP A 10 30.19 -5.00 9.00
C ASP A 10 28.78 -4.41 8.80
N ASP A 11 28.57 -3.49 7.85
CA ASP A 11 27.23 -2.97 7.50
C ASP A 11 26.35 -4.09 6.91
N ALA A 12 26.94 -4.98 6.09
CA ALA A 12 26.23 -6.10 5.46
C ALA A 12 25.69 -7.14 6.46
N LYS A 13 26.21 -7.20 7.70
CA LYS A 13 25.74 -8.15 8.73
C LYS A 13 24.45 -7.69 9.41
N GLU A 14 24.09 -6.41 9.29
CA GLU A 14 22.87 -5.84 9.86
C GLU A 14 21.80 -5.53 8.80
N GLU A 15 22.09 -5.79 7.53
CA GLU A 15 21.15 -5.55 6.45
C GLU A 15 19.94 -6.47 6.52
N ILE A 16 18.74 -5.88 6.55
CA ILE A 16 17.48 -6.60 6.49
C ILE A 16 17.01 -6.64 5.05
N VAL A 17 16.90 -7.86 4.51
CA VAL A 17 16.40 -8.10 3.15
C VAL A 17 14.90 -8.37 3.18
N ILE A 18 14.13 -7.61 2.40
CA ILE A 18 12.74 -7.96 2.09
C ILE A 18 12.77 -8.94 0.91
N SER A 19 12.66 -10.24 1.22
CA SER A 19 12.71 -11.32 0.23
C SER A 19 11.39 -11.50 -0.54
N GLY A 20 10.29 -10.91 -0.07
CA GLY A 20 9.00 -10.96 -0.74
C GLY A 20 7.92 -10.13 -0.05
N ILE A 21 6.86 -9.80 -0.79
CA ILE A 21 5.68 -9.08 -0.28
C ILE A 21 4.41 -9.70 -0.89
N ALA A 22 3.36 -9.80 -0.09
CA ALA A 22 2.02 -10.15 -0.54
C ALA A 22 0.98 -9.41 0.31
N GLY A 23 -0.20 -9.15 -0.26
CA GLY A 23 -1.27 -8.46 0.46
C GLY A 23 -2.50 -8.24 -0.40
N ARG A 24 -3.61 -7.89 0.26
CA ARG A 24 -4.81 -7.36 -0.39
C ARG A 24 -4.80 -5.85 -0.28
N PHE A 25 -4.82 -5.19 -1.44
CA PHE A 25 -4.79 -3.74 -1.53
C PHE A 25 -6.12 -3.22 -2.08
N PRO A 26 -6.56 -2.01 -1.68
CA PRO A 26 -7.77 -1.41 -2.23
C PRO A 26 -7.70 -1.33 -3.76
N ASN A 27 -8.80 -1.70 -4.42
CA ASN A 27 -8.95 -1.62 -5.87
C ASN A 27 -7.83 -2.28 -6.69
N SER A 28 -7.21 -3.36 -6.17
CA SER A 28 -6.13 -4.09 -6.85
C SER A 28 -6.25 -5.59 -6.56
N ASN A 29 -6.32 -6.43 -7.60
CA ASN A 29 -6.42 -7.88 -7.47
C ASN A 29 -5.06 -8.57 -7.34
N ASN A 30 -3.98 -7.88 -7.71
CA ASN A 30 -2.60 -8.36 -7.66
C ASN A 30 -1.62 -7.19 -7.48
N LEU A 31 -0.33 -7.51 -7.26
CA LEU A 31 0.70 -6.49 -7.03
C LEU A 31 0.96 -5.62 -8.27
N LYS A 32 0.75 -6.13 -9.49
CA LYS A 32 0.97 -5.34 -10.70
C LYS A 32 -0.07 -4.23 -10.81
N GLU A 33 -1.34 -4.53 -10.59
CA GLU A 33 -2.40 -3.52 -10.52
C GLU A 33 -2.15 -2.51 -9.38
N PHE A 34 -1.68 -2.98 -8.23
CA PHE A 34 -1.35 -2.10 -7.11
C PHE A 34 -0.19 -1.14 -7.46
N GLN A 35 0.89 -1.65 -8.08
CA GLN A 35 1.99 -0.85 -8.58
C GLN A 35 1.51 0.22 -9.57
N ASP A 36 0.71 -0.17 -10.56
CA ASP A 36 0.22 0.73 -11.60
C ASP A 36 -0.68 1.83 -10.99
N ASN A 37 -1.52 1.48 -10.00
CA ASN A 37 -2.35 2.45 -9.27
C ASN A 37 -1.49 3.49 -8.51
N LEU A 38 -0.41 3.06 -7.85
CA LEU A 38 0.50 3.95 -7.12
C LEU A 38 1.29 4.87 -8.05
N CYS A 39 1.88 4.32 -9.12
CA CYS A 39 2.63 5.10 -10.10
C CYS A 39 1.78 6.18 -10.78
N ASN A 40 0.49 5.90 -10.98
CA ASN A 40 -0.47 6.85 -11.55
C ASN A 40 -1.16 7.74 -10.50
N LYS A 41 -0.76 7.67 -9.21
CA LYS A 41 -1.29 8.50 -8.12
C LYS A 41 -2.82 8.44 -7.98
N LYS A 42 -3.40 7.27 -8.21
CA LYS A 42 -4.86 7.08 -8.14
C LYS A 42 -5.34 7.15 -6.69
N ASP A 43 -6.44 7.86 -6.44
CA ASP A 43 -7.13 7.77 -5.15
C ASP A 43 -7.80 6.40 -5.04
N LEU A 44 -7.39 5.62 -4.04
CA LEU A 44 -7.92 4.27 -3.78
C LEU A 44 -8.85 4.23 -2.55
N GLY A 45 -9.09 5.38 -1.90
CA GLY A 45 -10.04 5.51 -0.82
C GLY A 45 -11.48 5.40 -1.31
N SER A 46 -12.36 4.82 -0.49
CA SER A 46 -13.80 4.82 -0.75
C SER A 46 -14.54 5.62 0.30
N SER A 47 -15.46 6.50 -0.12
CA SER A 47 -16.40 7.19 0.78
C SER A 47 -17.49 6.27 1.35
N GLY A 48 -17.61 5.05 0.81
CA GLY A 48 -18.61 4.06 1.21
C GLY A 48 -18.37 3.55 2.63
N HIS A 49 -19.43 3.55 3.44
CA HIS A 49 -19.43 3.02 4.80
C HIS A 49 -19.75 1.52 4.82
N GLY A 50 -19.12 0.75 3.92
CA GLY A 50 -19.48 -0.67 3.67
C GLY A 50 -19.13 -1.63 4.82
N ARG A 51 -18.38 -1.18 5.83
CA ARG A 51 -18.07 -1.97 7.04
C ARG A 51 -19.06 -1.71 8.18
N TRP A 52 -19.58 -0.49 8.28
CA TRP A 52 -20.43 -0.05 9.39
C TRP A 52 -21.47 0.94 8.87
N ASN A 53 -22.75 0.72 9.19
CA ASN A 53 -23.79 1.68 8.85
C ASN A 53 -23.63 2.97 9.68
N ASN A 54 -23.42 4.10 9.00
CA ASN A 54 -23.50 5.41 9.64
C ASN A 54 -24.98 5.78 9.86
N PHE A 55 -25.59 5.20 10.89
CA PHE A 55 -26.99 5.39 11.27
C PHE A 55 -27.42 6.86 11.40
N LEU A 56 -26.47 7.77 11.64
CA LEU A 56 -26.73 9.20 11.85
C LEU A 56 -27.17 9.96 10.58
N LYS A 57 -26.75 9.55 9.37
CA LYS A 57 -27.19 10.23 8.13
C LYS A 57 -28.66 9.96 7.78
N ASN A 58 -29.18 8.79 8.17
CA ASN A 58 -30.54 8.37 7.82
C ASN A 58 -31.64 9.00 8.69
N LYS A 59 -31.28 9.67 9.79
CA LYS A 59 -32.24 10.33 10.70
C LYS A 59 -32.49 11.81 10.33
N ILE A 60 -31.50 12.48 9.72
CA ILE A 60 -31.60 13.90 9.35
C ILE A 60 -32.33 14.09 8.01
N LEU A 61 -32.23 13.13 7.09
CA LEU A 61 -32.85 13.21 5.76
C LEU A 61 -34.30 12.68 5.70
N LYS A 62 -34.90 12.33 6.84
CA LYS A 62 -36.26 11.78 6.94
C LYS A 62 -37.25 12.67 7.72
N ASN A 63 -36.87 13.93 8.00
CA ASN A 63 -37.77 14.95 8.55
C ASN A 63 -38.05 16.02 7.50
#